data_AF-A0A8H7Q7L5-F1
#
_entry.id   AF-A0A8H7Q7L5-F1
#
_cell.length_a   1.000
_cell.length_b   1.000
_cell.length_c   1.000
_cell.angle_alpha   90.00
_cell.angle_beta   90.00
_cell.angle_gamma   90.00
#
_symmetry.space_group_name_H-M   'P 1'
#
loop_
_entity.id
_entity.type
_entity.pdbx_description
1 polymer ?
#
loop_
_entity_poly.entity_id
_entity_poly.type
_entity_poly.pdbx_seq_one_letter_code
_entity_poly.pdbx_strand_id
1 'polypeptide(L)'
;MWGSTGRKSSRSQTPDPLQQQDQLRKQITSLFTYNDHIKELTPEKQYELPFSAGSLDISLLINLPPEFPQDPPIITVTPNDLRHPWMEASVVTWQEKLHAKNWNSQSNLGKILQEIREEFIRAPPVRSAQSDVVEDDWIAVNSPVSYSSRPPPPIPRDNNNAQLSQPQSNIHDSLSSTLAIEANIIKSKSNEELEELLSNESAFEMFFQQLDQVQEQKTVQEELRRGNELFANKNLSVKDELQQLQQEVSALDAEWKEVWQKFQENDQRQQAAFNRFSTANIIGRLRAAALECDDLSESVAQSFLDGSLDHDTFVKQFRDLRKVYHLRASKVERGQRNDIS
;
A
#
# COMPACT_ATOMS: atom_id res chain seq x y z
N MET A 1 25.45 40.55 -34.63
CA MET A 1 24.16 39.89 -34.81
C MET A 1 24.28 38.46 -34.32
N TRP A 2 23.84 38.17 -33.09
CA TRP A 2 23.62 36.81 -32.61
C TRP A 2 22.28 36.82 -31.88
N GLY A 3 21.30 36.13 -32.46
CA GLY A 3 19.93 36.07 -31.97
C GLY A 3 19.81 35.16 -30.76
N SER A 4 19.21 35.69 -29.70
CA SER A 4 18.86 34.96 -28.48
C SER A 4 17.53 34.24 -28.68
N THR A 5 17.56 32.92 -28.85
CA THR A 5 16.36 32.08 -28.77
C THR A 5 16.08 31.74 -27.32
N GLY A 6 15.13 32.47 -26.72
CA GLY A 6 14.61 32.21 -25.39
C GLY A 6 13.85 30.88 -25.34
N ARG A 7 14.35 29.94 -24.52
CA ARG A 7 13.60 28.78 -24.04
C ARG A 7 12.45 29.28 -23.16
N LYS A 8 11.21 29.00 -23.58
CA LYS A 8 10.02 29.18 -22.76
C LYS A 8 10.07 28.16 -21.60
N SER A 9 10.34 28.64 -20.40
CA SER A 9 10.18 27.88 -19.15
C SER A 9 8.70 27.65 -18.91
N SER A 10 8.29 26.39 -18.80
CA SER A 10 6.97 25.96 -18.34
C SER A 10 6.75 26.48 -16.92
N ARG A 11 5.86 27.46 -16.78
CA ARG A 11 5.46 28.07 -15.52
C ARG A 11 4.59 27.07 -14.75
N SER A 12 5.15 26.44 -13.71
CA SER A 12 4.37 25.81 -12.64
C SER A 12 3.54 26.90 -11.98
N GLN A 13 2.24 26.95 -12.28
CA GLN A 13 1.30 27.86 -11.63
C GLN A 13 1.07 27.34 -10.20
N THR A 14 1.68 27.98 -9.22
CA THR A 14 1.21 27.91 -7.84
C THR A 14 -0.22 28.45 -7.79
N PRO A 15 -1.19 27.72 -7.24
CA PRO A 15 -2.57 28.19 -7.14
C PRO A 15 -2.66 29.48 -6.32
N ASP A 16 -3.63 30.33 -6.65
CA ASP A 16 -3.93 31.55 -5.90
C ASP A 16 -4.26 31.17 -4.43
N PRO A 17 -3.64 31.78 -3.41
CA PRO A 17 -3.89 31.48 -2.01
C PRO A 17 -5.38 31.50 -1.62
N LEU A 18 -6.16 32.40 -2.23
CA LEU A 18 -7.61 32.47 -1.99
C LEU A 18 -8.35 31.25 -2.55
N GLN A 19 -7.97 30.80 -3.74
CA GLN A 19 -8.56 29.59 -4.34
C GLN A 19 -8.20 28.33 -3.57
N GLN A 20 -6.96 28.25 -3.06
CA GLN A 20 -6.52 27.13 -2.22
C GLN A 20 -7.32 27.08 -0.91
N GLN A 21 -7.55 28.23 -0.27
CA GLN A 21 -8.35 28.31 0.94
C GLN A 21 -9.82 27.91 0.72
N ASP A 22 -10.42 28.31 -0.41
CA ASP A 22 -11.77 27.89 -0.78
C ASP A 22 -11.86 26.38 -1.04
N GLN A 23 -10.85 25.79 -1.68
CA GLN A 23 -10.80 24.34 -1.88
C GLN A 23 -10.67 23.59 -0.56
N LEU A 24 -9.78 24.04 0.35
CA LEU A 24 -9.64 23.48 1.70
C LEU A 24 -10.99 23.51 2.45
N ARG A 25 -11.67 24.67 2.47
CA ARG A 25 -12.98 24.82 3.13
C ARG A 25 -14.03 23.88 2.58
N LYS A 26 -14.07 23.68 1.26
CA LYS A 26 -14.97 22.71 0.62
C LYS A 26 -14.67 21.27 1.05
N GLN A 27 -13.40 20.90 1.12
CA GLN A 27 -12.99 19.56 1.57
C GLN A 27 -13.35 19.31 3.04
N ILE A 28 -13.05 20.27 3.93
CA ILE A 28 -13.42 20.20 5.35
C ILE A 28 -14.94 20.12 5.50
N THR A 29 -15.69 20.94 4.77
CA THR A 29 -17.16 20.89 4.79
C THR A 29 -17.67 19.51 4.36
N SER A 30 -17.09 18.92 3.32
CA SER A 30 -17.44 17.56 2.89
C SER A 30 -17.15 16.52 3.96
N LEU A 31 -16.03 16.67 4.67
CA LEU A 31 -15.59 15.77 5.74
C LEU A 31 -16.64 15.71 6.87
N PHE A 32 -17.17 16.85 7.31
CA PHE A 32 -18.28 16.91 8.28
C PHE A 32 -19.64 16.49 7.70
N THR A 33 -19.86 16.68 6.39
CA THR A 33 -21.15 16.34 5.75
C THR A 33 -21.37 14.84 5.61
N TYR A 34 -20.29 14.08 5.32
CA TYR A 34 -20.37 12.65 5.03
C TYR A 34 -19.97 11.74 6.20
N ASN A 35 -19.37 12.28 7.26
CA ASN A 35 -18.88 11.48 8.39
C ASN A 35 -19.43 12.00 9.71
N ASP A 36 -20.45 11.30 10.22
CA ASP A 36 -20.97 11.52 11.56
C ASP A 36 -19.89 11.21 12.61
N HIS A 37 -19.89 11.95 13.72
CA HIS A 37 -18.96 11.82 14.86
C HIS A 37 -17.50 12.26 14.63
N ILE A 38 -17.20 12.91 13.51
CA ILE A 38 -15.87 13.48 13.30
C ILE A 38 -15.57 14.59 14.33
N LYS A 39 -14.36 14.55 14.89
CA LYS A 39 -13.86 15.51 15.88
C LYS A 39 -12.75 16.34 15.27
N GLU A 40 -12.80 17.64 15.48
CA GLU A 40 -11.69 18.53 15.16
C GLU A 40 -10.69 18.54 16.31
N LEU A 41 -9.45 18.11 16.04
CA LEU A 41 -8.36 18.14 17.02
C LEU A 41 -7.58 19.44 16.89
N THR A 42 -7.16 19.74 15.65
CA THR A 42 -6.46 20.98 15.32
C THR A 42 -7.17 21.63 14.13
N PRO A 43 -7.63 22.90 14.27
CA PRO A 43 -8.33 23.58 13.20
C PRO A 43 -7.58 23.57 11.88
N GLU A 44 -8.29 23.20 10.82
CA GLU A 44 -7.81 23.13 9.43
C GLU A 44 -6.62 22.17 9.21
N LYS A 45 -6.24 21.36 10.20
CA LYS A 45 -5.04 20.51 10.15
C LYS A 45 -5.27 19.07 10.55
N GLN A 46 -6.04 18.82 11.60
CA GLN A 46 -6.18 17.48 12.16
C GLN A 46 -7.61 17.19 12.60
N TYR A 47 -8.11 16.05 12.16
CA TYR A 47 -9.44 15.54 12.47
C TYR A 47 -9.35 14.08 12.90
N GLU A 48 -10.25 13.65 13.79
CA GLU A 48 -10.35 12.27 14.26
C GLU A 48 -11.76 11.75 13.98
N LEU A 49 -11.85 10.57 13.36
CA LEU A 49 -13.11 9.87 13.12
C LEU A 49 -13.13 8.55 13.91
N PRO A 50 -13.74 8.52 15.11
CA PRO A 50 -13.93 7.29 15.87
C PRO A 50 -15.14 6.49 15.36
N PHE A 51 -14.99 5.18 15.26
CA PHE A 51 -16.05 4.24 14.90
C PHE A 51 -15.71 2.82 15.36
N SER A 52 -16.73 1.97 15.51
CA SER A 52 -16.55 0.55 15.84
C SER A 52 -16.64 -0.30 14.58
N ALA A 53 -15.65 -1.18 14.37
CA ALA A 53 -15.60 -2.16 13.29
C ALA A 53 -15.58 -3.57 13.90
N GLY A 54 -16.73 -4.24 13.91
CA GLY A 54 -16.89 -5.51 14.63
C GLY A 54 -16.77 -5.31 16.15
N SER A 55 -15.78 -5.95 16.78
CA SER A 55 -15.48 -5.82 18.22
C SER A 55 -14.38 -4.80 18.53
N LEU A 56 -13.82 -4.14 17.51
CA LEU A 56 -12.72 -3.19 17.67
C LEU A 56 -13.24 -1.76 17.61
N ASP A 57 -12.84 -0.96 18.59
CA ASP A 57 -12.98 0.50 18.54
C ASP A 57 -11.75 1.09 17.86
N ILE A 58 -11.98 1.80 16.75
CA ILE A 58 -10.95 2.30 15.85
C ILE A 58 -11.18 3.80 15.62
N SER A 59 -10.09 4.57 15.53
CA SER A 59 -10.13 5.97 15.10
C SER A 59 -9.30 6.15 13.84
N LEU A 60 -9.85 6.81 12.81
CA LEU A 60 -9.04 7.38 11.73
C LEU A 60 -8.55 8.76 12.15
N LEU A 61 -7.23 8.95 12.17
CA LEU A 61 -6.59 10.24 12.36
C LEU A 61 -6.24 10.85 10.99
N ILE A 62 -6.92 11.93 10.63
CA ILE A 62 -6.75 12.62 9.35
C ILE A 62 -5.84 13.82 9.55
N ASN A 63 -4.68 13.80 8.92
CA ASN A 63 -3.72 14.91 8.91
C ASN A 63 -3.72 15.59 7.54
N LEU A 64 -4.03 16.89 7.51
CA LEU A 64 -3.99 17.72 6.31
C LEU A 64 -2.63 18.44 6.24
N PRO A 65 -1.80 18.19 5.21
CA PRO A 65 -0.54 18.90 5.05
C PRO A 65 -0.75 20.39 4.70
N PRO A 66 0.26 21.25 4.89
CA PRO A 66 0.18 22.69 4.58
C PRO A 66 -0.21 22.98 3.13
N GLU A 67 0.21 22.12 2.19
CA GLU A 67 -0.07 22.23 0.76
C GLU A 67 -1.40 21.58 0.33
N PHE A 68 -2.18 21.00 1.25
CA PHE A 68 -3.49 20.41 0.94
C PHE A 68 -4.44 21.43 0.28
N PRO A 69 -5.26 21.05 -0.73
CA PRO A 69 -5.45 19.71 -1.29
C PRO A 69 -4.52 19.35 -2.45
N GLN A 70 -3.43 20.10 -2.70
CA GLN A 70 -2.47 19.72 -3.75
C GLN A 70 -1.72 18.45 -3.34
N ASP A 71 -1.30 18.39 -2.08
CA ASP A 71 -0.77 17.18 -1.47
C ASP A 71 -1.89 16.36 -0.80
N PRO A 72 -1.81 15.02 -0.84
CA PRO A 72 -2.82 14.15 -0.25
C PRO A 72 -2.86 14.26 1.29
N PRO A 73 -4.01 13.98 1.91
CA PRO A 73 -4.09 13.86 3.35
C PRO A 73 -3.41 12.56 3.81
N ILE A 74 -2.84 12.56 5.01
CA ILE A 74 -2.28 11.35 5.64
C ILE A 74 -3.31 10.84 6.65
N ILE A 75 -3.83 9.64 6.39
CA ILE A 75 -4.83 9.00 7.25
C ILE A 75 -4.16 7.84 7.99
N THR A 76 -4.13 7.91 9.32
CA THR A 76 -3.56 6.89 10.18
C THR A 76 -4.65 6.22 11.00
N VAL A 77 -4.47 4.96 11.35
CA VAL A 77 -5.45 4.17 12.11
C VAL A 77 -4.92 3.93 13.51
N THR A 78 -5.77 4.24 14.49
CA THR A 78 -5.51 3.98 15.91
C THR A 78 -6.52 2.93 16.40
N PRO A 79 -6.09 1.86 17.07
CA PRO A 79 -4.73 1.58 17.54
C PRO A 79 -3.79 1.04 16.43
N ASN A 80 -2.48 1.23 16.62
CA ASN A 80 -1.47 1.02 15.58
C ASN A 80 -1.12 -0.46 15.33
N ASP A 81 -1.58 -1.36 16.20
CA ASP A 81 -1.38 -2.81 16.14
C ASP A 81 -2.36 -3.51 15.19
N LEU A 82 -2.93 -2.80 14.21
CA LEU A 82 -3.93 -3.34 13.29
C LEU A 82 -3.35 -3.63 11.90
N ARG A 83 -3.82 -4.71 11.28
CA ARG A 83 -3.50 -5.10 9.90
C ARG A 83 -4.77 -5.16 9.05
N HIS A 84 -4.68 -4.60 7.84
CA HIS A 84 -5.75 -4.61 6.84
C HIS A 84 -5.14 -4.41 5.43
N PRO A 85 -5.70 -4.97 4.35
CA PRO A 85 -5.16 -4.82 2.98
C PRO A 85 -5.06 -3.39 2.49
N TRP A 86 -5.88 -2.47 3.01
CA TRP A 86 -5.81 -1.03 2.67
C TRP A 86 -4.91 -0.23 3.62
N MET A 87 -4.06 -0.89 4.40
CA MET A 87 -3.14 -0.25 5.33
C MET A 87 -1.72 -0.78 5.19
N GLU A 88 -0.75 0.11 5.35
CA GLU A 88 0.66 -0.22 5.51
C GLU A 88 1.20 0.53 6.72
N ALA A 89 1.77 -0.19 7.71
CA ALA A 89 2.30 0.39 8.95
C ALA A 89 1.35 1.42 9.63
N SER A 90 0.06 1.04 9.79
CA SER A 90 -1.02 1.86 10.36
C SER A 90 -1.46 3.06 9.51
N VAL A 91 -0.87 3.30 8.33
CA VAL A 91 -1.28 4.35 7.38
C VAL A 91 -2.22 3.75 6.34
N VAL A 92 -3.35 4.40 6.08
CA VAL A 92 -4.32 3.96 5.06
C VAL A 92 -3.79 4.32 3.67
N THR A 93 -3.65 3.32 2.80
CA THR A 93 -3.19 3.49 1.42
C THR A 93 -4.34 3.62 0.43
N TRP A 94 -5.54 3.09 0.77
CA TRP A 94 -6.77 3.09 -0.04
C TRP A 94 -6.50 2.79 -1.52
N GLN A 95 -6.10 1.55 -1.83
CA GLN A 95 -5.78 1.11 -3.20
C GLN A 95 -4.79 2.04 -3.94
N GLU A 96 -3.79 2.55 -3.23
CA GLU A 96 -2.80 3.53 -3.72
C GLU A 96 -3.35 4.90 -4.14
N LYS A 97 -4.65 5.18 -3.97
CA LYS A 97 -5.26 6.46 -4.39
C LYS A 97 -4.92 7.62 -3.46
N LEU A 98 -4.49 7.32 -2.23
CA LEU A 98 -3.94 8.31 -1.30
C LEU A 98 -2.43 8.57 -1.51
N HIS A 99 -1.80 7.85 -2.45
CA HIS A 99 -0.39 8.08 -2.79
C HIS A 99 -0.24 9.36 -3.62
N ALA A 100 0.84 10.11 -3.40
CA ALA A 100 1.08 11.42 -4.04
C ALA A 100 1.03 11.39 -5.59
N LYS A 101 1.33 10.24 -6.22
CA LYS A 101 1.25 10.07 -7.68
C LYS A 101 -0.18 9.94 -8.23
N ASN A 102 -1.11 9.46 -7.41
CA ASN A 102 -2.48 9.09 -7.83
C ASN A 102 -3.54 10.01 -7.21
N TRP A 103 -3.13 10.91 -6.31
CA TRP A 103 -4.03 11.85 -5.64
C TRP A 103 -4.64 12.85 -6.62
N ASN A 104 -5.93 13.14 -6.42
CA ASN A 104 -6.64 14.17 -7.17
C ASN A 104 -7.24 15.18 -6.19
N SER A 105 -6.76 16.44 -6.27
CA SER A 105 -7.16 17.56 -5.41
C SER A 105 -8.65 17.93 -5.47
N GLN A 106 -9.37 17.49 -6.53
CA GLN A 106 -10.81 17.67 -6.70
C GLN A 106 -11.64 16.54 -6.09
N SER A 107 -11.02 15.47 -5.59
CA SER A 107 -11.72 14.34 -4.97
C SER A 107 -12.42 14.78 -3.68
N ASN A 108 -13.55 14.17 -3.33
CA ASN A 108 -14.30 14.56 -2.13
C ASN A 108 -13.76 13.79 -0.91
N LEU A 109 -13.05 14.46 -0.01
CA LEU A 109 -12.45 13.85 1.19
C LEU A 109 -13.50 13.15 2.07
N GLY A 110 -14.68 13.75 2.23
CA GLY A 110 -15.76 13.16 3.02
C GLY A 110 -16.19 11.79 2.52
N LYS A 111 -16.39 11.65 1.20
CA LYS A 111 -16.74 10.36 0.57
C LYS A 111 -15.61 9.34 0.64
N ILE A 112 -14.35 9.77 0.52
CA ILE A 112 -13.19 8.88 0.66
C ILE A 112 -13.17 8.26 2.07
N LEU A 113 -13.35 9.07 3.11
CA LEU A 113 -13.40 8.57 4.49
C LEU A 113 -14.59 7.65 4.72
N GLN A 114 -15.74 7.96 4.11
CA GLN A 114 -16.91 7.10 4.16
C GLN A 114 -16.61 5.72 3.55
N GLU A 115 -15.98 5.67 2.37
CA GLU A 115 -15.63 4.41 1.71
C GLU A 115 -14.61 3.59 2.51
N ILE A 116 -13.60 4.24 3.10
CA ILE A 116 -12.63 3.58 4.00
C ILE A 116 -13.33 3.02 5.23
N ARG A 117 -14.23 3.78 5.84
CA ARG A 117 -15.02 3.34 7.00
C ARG A 117 -15.91 2.15 6.65
N GLU A 118 -16.62 2.22 5.53
CA GLU A 118 -17.48 1.13 5.05
C GLU A 118 -16.67 -0.13 4.79
N GLU A 119 -15.47 -0.02 4.21
CA GLU A 119 -14.58 -1.16 4.03
C GLU A 119 -14.15 -1.77 5.37
N PHE A 120 -13.78 -0.95 6.35
CA PHE A 120 -13.35 -1.45 7.64
C PHE A 120 -14.51 -2.09 8.43
N ILE A 121 -15.73 -1.61 8.23
CA ILE A 121 -16.92 -2.26 8.80
C ILE A 121 -17.20 -3.60 8.09
N ARG A 122 -17.04 -3.65 6.76
CA ARG A 122 -17.26 -4.84 5.92
C ARG A 122 -16.19 -5.91 6.15
N ALA A 123 -14.94 -5.50 6.32
CA ALA A 123 -13.76 -6.33 6.55
C ALA A 123 -12.93 -5.72 7.71
N PRO A 124 -13.27 -6.03 8.97
CA PRO A 124 -12.59 -5.46 10.14
C PRO A 124 -11.07 -5.70 10.12
N PRO A 125 -10.25 -4.68 10.45
CA PRO A 125 -8.83 -4.87 10.69
C PRO A 125 -8.59 -5.90 11.80
N VAL A 126 -7.50 -6.65 11.70
CA VAL A 126 -7.14 -7.67 12.70
C VAL A 126 -5.92 -7.22 13.51
N ARG A 127 -5.87 -7.54 14.80
CA ARG A 127 -4.69 -7.24 15.62
C ARG A 127 -3.49 -8.04 15.14
N SER A 128 -2.34 -7.38 14.97
CA SER A 128 -1.06 -8.03 14.82
C SER A 128 -0.73 -8.74 16.13
N ALA A 129 -0.65 -10.06 16.12
CA ALA A 129 -0.23 -10.82 17.29
C ALA A 129 1.15 -10.32 17.75
N GLN A 130 1.19 -9.59 18.88
CA GLN A 130 2.38 -9.53 19.70
C GLN A 130 2.56 -10.91 20.29
N SER A 131 3.69 -11.54 19.99
CA SER A 131 4.08 -12.83 20.53
C SER A 131 4.37 -12.70 22.02
N ASP A 132 3.34 -12.89 22.84
CA ASP A 132 3.48 -13.37 24.21
C ASP A 132 3.49 -14.90 24.19
N VAL A 133 4.47 -15.46 24.87
CA VAL A 133 4.73 -16.89 25.03
C VAL A 133 3.51 -17.55 25.69
N VAL A 134 2.84 -18.44 24.95
CA VAL A 134 2.06 -19.53 25.54
C VAL A 134 2.39 -20.80 24.75
N GLU A 135 3.00 -21.73 25.47
CA GLU A 135 3.19 -23.13 25.10
C GLU A 135 1.81 -23.80 24.84
N ASP A 136 1.81 -24.75 23.92
CA ASP A 136 0.73 -25.66 23.50
C ASP A 136 -0.26 -25.25 22.40
N ASP A 137 -0.36 -26.20 21.45
CA ASP A 137 -1.40 -26.46 20.45
C ASP A 137 -1.53 -25.58 19.17
N TRP A 138 -0.78 -26.05 18.16
CA TRP A 138 -1.07 -26.21 16.72
C TRP A 138 -2.09 -25.33 15.95
N ILE A 139 -1.65 -25.05 14.70
CA ILE A 139 -2.38 -24.76 13.44
C ILE A 139 -2.63 -23.29 13.08
N ALA A 140 -1.71 -22.70 12.32
CA ALA A 140 -2.03 -21.84 11.17
C ALA A 140 -0.85 -21.79 10.20
N VAL A 141 -0.98 -22.51 9.09
CA VAL A 141 -0.11 -22.46 7.90
C VAL A 141 -0.52 -21.25 7.04
N ASN A 142 0.50 -20.61 6.44
CA ASN A 142 0.49 -19.58 5.37
C ASN A 142 0.51 -18.08 5.74
N SER A 143 1.74 -17.57 5.92
CA SER A 143 2.25 -16.40 5.18
C SER A 143 3.76 -16.53 5.01
N PRO A 144 4.34 -16.10 3.87
CA PRO A 144 5.78 -16.20 3.63
C PRO A 144 6.51 -15.30 4.63
N VAL A 145 7.28 -15.91 5.52
CA VAL A 145 8.14 -15.16 6.43
C VAL A 145 9.19 -14.45 5.56
N SER A 146 9.00 -13.14 5.36
CA SER A 146 10.03 -12.26 4.84
C SER A 146 11.29 -12.44 5.69
N TYR A 147 12.42 -12.74 5.04
CA TYR A 147 13.75 -12.91 5.66
C TYR A 147 14.29 -11.64 6.37
N SER A 148 13.48 -10.59 6.51
CA SER A 148 13.86 -9.30 7.09
C SER A 148 13.88 -9.26 8.63
N SER A 149 13.41 -10.31 9.32
CA SER A 149 13.28 -10.31 10.79
C SER A 149 14.12 -11.36 11.52
N ARG A 150 15.05 -12.04 10.84
CA ARG A 150 16.01 -12.89 11.56
C ARG A 150 17.07 -11.98 12.21
N PRO A 151 17.31 -12.06 13.53
CA PRO A 151 18.49 -11.43 14.09
C PRO A 151 19.72 -11.97 13.33
N PRO A 152 20.68 -11.12 12.95
CA PRO A 152 21.88 -11.59 12.27
C PRO A 152 22.58 -12.62 13.17
N PRO A 153 23.22 -13.66 12.60
CA PRO A 153 24.07 -14.55 13.38
C PRO A 153 25.12 -13.69 14.10
N PRO A 154 25.49 -14.03 15.35
CA PRO A 154 26.49 -13.27 16.08
C PRO A 154 27.80 -13.27 15.30
N ILE A 155 28.22 -12.10 14.84
CA ILE A 155 29.50 -11.88 14.18
C ILE A 155 30.59 -11.98 15.25
N PRO A 156 31.62 -12.84 15.11
CA PRO A 156 32.80 -12.76 15.95
C PRO A 156 33.42 -11.36 15.81
N ARG A 157 33.46 -10.59 16.90
CA ARG A 157 34.15 -9.30 16.91
C ARG A 157 35.66 -9.54 16.95
N ASP A 158 36.34 -9.24 15.85
CA ASP A 158 37.79 -9.07 15.85
C ASP A 158 38.14 -7.86 16.73
N ASN A 159 38.82 -8.15 17.82
CA ASN A 159 39.23 -7.20 18.83
C ASN A 159 40.50 -6.51 18.35
N ASN A 160 40.46 -5.19 18.10
CA ASN A 160 41.66 -4.38 18.06
C ASN A 160 41.46 -3.06 18.81
N ASN A 161 42.12 -3.02 19.97
CA ASN A 161 42.43 -1.89 20.85
C ASN A 161 41.29 -1.08 21.50
N ALA A 162 41.04 -1.39 22.78
CA ALA A 162 40.79 -0.38 23.81
C ALA A 162 41.29 -0.85 25.18
N GLN A 163 42.30 -0.15 25.72
CA GLN A 163 42.69 -0.24 27.13
C GLN A 163 41.67 0.52 28.00
N LEU A 164 41.32 -0.14 29.11
CA LEU A 164 40.69 0.35 30.35
C LEU A 164 39.26 0.92 30.28
N SER A 165 38.27 0.06 30.55
CA SER A 165 37.51 0.05 31.82
C SER A 165 36.65 -1.23 31.91
N GLN A 166 36.81 -1.97 33.02
CA GLN A 166 36.29 -3.32 33.22
C GLN A 166 34.77 -3.40 33.39
N PRO A 167 34.14 -4.45 32.84
CA PRO A 167 33.30 -5.36 33.62
C PRO A 167 33.92 -6.77 33.59
N GLN A 168 34.12 -7.36 34.77
CA GLN A 168 34.73 -8.68 34.90
C GLN A 168 33.87 -9.77 34.25
N SER A 169 34.48 -10.51 33.34
CA SER A 169 33.95 -11.67 32.65
C SER A 169 34.09 -12.94 33.51
N ASN A 170 32.98 -13.56 33.88
CA ASN A 170 32.88 -14.88 34.53
C ASN A 170 33.33 -16.08 33.65
N ILE A 171 34.15 -15.85 32.63
CA ILE A 171 34.67 -16.92 31.75
C ILE A 171 35.82 -17.68 32.45
N HIS A 172 36.55 -17.01 33.35
CA HIS A 172 37.70 -17.61 34.03
C HIS A 172 37.30 -18.69 35.06
N ASP A 173 36.16 -18.56 35.73
CA ASP A 173 35.72 -19.53 36.73
C ASP A 173 35.19 -20.84 36.10
N SER A 174 34.59 -20.78 34.91
CA SER A 174 34.06 -21.96 34.19
C SER A 174 35.17 -22.85 33.59
N LEU A 175 36.25 -22.26 33.07
CA LEU A 175 37.39 -23.01 32.54
C LEU A 175 38.27 -23.56 33.67
N SER A 176 38.39 -22.82 34.78
CA SER A 176 39.16 -23.25 35.95
C SER A 176 38.49 -24.39 36.73
N SER A 177 37.16 -24.48 36.69
CA SER A 177 36.39 -25.55 37.35
C SER A 177 36.35 -26.85 36.55
N THR A 178 36.26 -26.78 35.21
CA THR A 178 36.34 -27.95 34.30
C THR A 178 37.72 -28.62 34.36
N LEU A 179 38.80 -27.83 34.27
CA LEU A 179 40.18 -28.33 34.44
C LEU A 179 40.44 -28.91 35.83
N ALA A 180 39.81 -28.39 36.88
CA ALA A 180 39.94 -28.92 38.24
C ALA A 180 39.25 -30.28 38.41
N ILE A 181 38.12 -30.51 37.75
CA ILE A 181 37.39 -31.78 37.77
C ILE A 181 38.18 -32.86 36.99
N GLU A 182 38.65 -32.53 35.79
CA GLU A 182 39.46 -33.45 34.97
C GLU A 182 40.79 -33.79 35.64
N ALA A 183 41.46 -32.81 36.25
CA ALA A 183 42.68 -33.03 37.02
C ALA A 183 42.45 -33.92 38.25
N ASN A 184 41.27 -33.90 38.86
CA ASN A 184 40.92 -34.79 39.97
C ASN A 184 40.67 -36.24 39.50
N ILE A 185 40.13 -36.43 38.30
CA ILE A 185 39.93 -37.75 37.68
C ILE A 185 41.30 -38.37 37.31
N ILE A 186 42.25 -37.56 36.82
CA ILE A 186 43.60 -38.02 36.52
C ILE A 186 44.38 -38.34 37.81
N LYS A 187 44.21 -37.54 38.87
CA LYS A 187 44.85 -37.76 40.18
C LYS A 187 44.33 -38.98 40.95
N SER A 188 43.13 -39.47 40.63
CA SER A 188 42.53 -40.62 41.30
C SER A 188 42.87 -41.97 40.64
N LYS A 189 43.61 -41.96 39.52
CA LYS A 189 44.08 -43.16 38.81
C LYS A 189 45.36 -43.73 39.41
N SER A 190 45.56 -45.04 39.32
CA SER A 190 46.78 -45.71 39.82
C SER A 190 47.99 -45.42 38.93
N ASN A 191 49.21 -45.66 39.44
CA ASN A 191 50.42 -45.44 38.64
C ASN A 191 50.49 -46.37 37.42
N GLU A 192 50.03 -47.62 37.56
CA GLU A 192 49.94 -48.55 36.42
C GLU A 192 48.93 -48.06 35.38
N GLU A 193 47.79 -47.53 35.81
CA GLU A 193 46.77 -46.95 34.90
C GLU A 193 47.27 -45.69 34.19
N LEU A 194 48.02 -44.81 34.87
CA LEU A 194 48.64 -43.64 34.22
C LEU A 194 49.70 -44.06 33.20
N GLU A 195 50.52 -45.06 33.51
CA GLU A 195 51.53 -45.57 32.58
C GLU A 195 50.89 -46.25 31.37
N GLU A 196 49.78 -46.97 31.56
CA GLU A 196 48.96 -47.51 30.47
C GLU A 196 48.32 -46.40 29.62
N LEU A 197 47.74 -45.36 30.24
CA LEU A 197 47.18 -44.20 29.51
C LEU A 197 48.25 -43.41 28.73
N LEU A 198 49.49 -43.35 29.22
CA LEU A 198 50.60 -42.66 28.55
C LEU A 198 51.25 -43.49 27.44
N SER A 199 51.23 -44.82 27.57
CA SER A 199 51.88 -45.74 26.63
C SER A 199 50.96 -46.31 25.56
N ASN A 200 49.64 -46.34 25.81
CA ASN A 200 48.64 -46.89 24.90
C ASN A 200 47.60 -45.83 24.47
N GLU A 201 47.73 -45.37 23.22
CA GLU A 201 46.85 -44.36 22.62
C GLU A 201 45.37 -44.80 22.58
N SER A 202 45.10 -46.10 22.42
CA SER A 202 43.73 -46.62 22.43
C SER A 202 43.09 -46.59 23.82
N ALA A 203 43.90 -46.82 24.88
CA ALA A 203 43.44 -46.72 26.26
C ALA A 203 43.14 -45.26 26.62
N PHE A 204 43.98 -44.33 26.16
CA PHE A 204 43.76 -42.90 26.29
C PHE A 204 42.49 -42.44 25.57
N GLU A 205 42.29 -42.84 24.32
CA GLU A 205 41.09 -42.46 23.55
C GLU A 205 39.81 -43.00 24.19
N MET A 206 39.81 -44.25 24.68
CA MET A 206 38.66 -44.80 25.43
C MET A 206 38.38 -44.01 26.70
N PHE A 207 39.41 -43.62 27.45
CA PHE A 207 39.27 -42.80 28.65
C PHE A 207 38.77 -41.39 28.33
N PHE A 208 39.32 -40.75 27.30
CA PHE A 208 38.90 -39.42 26.84
C PHE A 208 37.44 -39.43 26.38
N GLN A 209 37.01 -40.47 25.66
CA GLN A 209 35.63 -40.63 25.27
C GLN A 209 34.70 -40.90 26.45
N GLN A 210 35.19 -41.42 27.58
CA GLN A 210 34.39 -41.65 28.79
C GLN A 210 34.22 -40.40 29.65
N LEU A 211 34.93 -39.30 29.37
CA LEU A 211 34.78 -38.05 30.11
C LEU A 211 33.37 -37.47 29.92
N ASP A 212 32.73 -37.12 31.04
CA ASP A 212 31.34 -36.62 31.06
C ASP A 212 31.13 -35.43 30.11
N GLN A 213 32.09 -34.50 30.07
CA GLN A 213 32.03 -33.34 29.16
C GLN A 213 32.08 -33.74 27.68
N VAL A 214 32.89 -34.74 27.32
CA VAL A 214 33.01 -35.24 25.94
C VAL A 214 31.75 -36.00 25.53
N GLN A 215 31.14 -36.75 26.45
CA GLN A 215 29.86 -37.43 26.24
C GLN A 215 28.70 -36.44 26.11
N GLU A 216 28.64 -35.42 26.98
CA GLU A 216 27.64 -34.35 26.92
C GLU A 216 27.76 -33.59 25.59
N GLN A 217 28.99 -33.24 25.17
CA GLN A 217 29.22 -32.59 23.89
C GLN A 217 28.78 -33.45 22.70
N LYS A 218 29.11 -34.75 22.69
CA LYS A 218 28.65 -35.68 21.65
C LYS A 218 27.12 -35.82 21.64
N THR A 219 26.49 -35.83 22.82
CA THR A 219 25.04 -35.88 22.97
C THR A 219 24.39 -34.64 22.35
N VAL A 220 24.87 -33.45 22.70
CA VAL A 220 24.38 -32.19 22.12
C VAL A 220 24.58 -32.16 20.59
N GLN A 221 25.72 -32.64 20.10
CA GLN A 221 25.99 -32.73 18.66
C GLN A 221 24.98 -33.65 17.94
N GLU A 222 24.70 -34.83 18.50
CA GLU A 222 23.76 -35.78 17.92
C GLU A 222 22.31 -35.27 18.00
N GLU A 223 21.94 -34.61 19.09
CA GLU A 223 20.63 -33.95 19.24
C GLU A 223 20.43 -32.85 18.20
N LEU A 224 21.44 -32.00 17.98
CA LEU A 224 21.41 -30.97 16.94
C LEU A 224 21.32 -31.59 15.54
N ARG A 225 22.06 -32.67 15.28
CA ARG A 225 22.02 -33.38 13.99
C ARG A 225 20.63 -33.96 13.74
N ARG A 226 20.08 -34.68 14.72
CA ARG A 226 18.74 -35.25 14.68
C ARG A 226 17.67 -34.16 14.52
N GLY A 227 17.79 -33.05 15.24
CA GLY A 227 16.89 -31.91 15.13
C GLY A 227 16.88 -31.32 13.72
N ASN A 228 18.06 -31.08 13.14
CA ASN A 228 18.18 -30.59 11.77
C ASN A 228 17.59 -31.57 10.75
N GLU A 229 17.84 -32.87 10.91
CA GLU A 229 17.29 -33.91 10.04
C GLU A 229 15.76 -33.94 10.10
N LEU A 230 15.17 -33.83 11.29
CA LEU A 230 13.72 -33.74 11.47
C LEU A 230 13.14 -32.49 10.78
N PHE A 231 13.78 -31.33 10.93
CA PHE A 231 13.35 -30.11 10.23
C PHE A 231 13.47 -30.25 8.71
N ALA A 232 14.54 -30.84 8.21
CA ALA A 232 14.72 -31.08 6.78
C ALA A 232 13.62 -31.99 6.22
N ASN A 233 13.32 -33.10 6.89
CA ASN A 233 12.29 -34.04 6.47
C ASN A 233 10.89 -33.41 6.51
N LYS A 234 10.59 -32.63 7.56
CA LYS A 234 9.31 -31.90 7.65
C LYS A 234 9.17 -30.82 6.57
N ASN A 235 10.25 -30.11 6.27
CA ASN A 235 10.24 -29.12 5.18
C ASN A 235 10.06 -29.80 3.82
N LEU A 236 10.71 -30.95 3.60
CA LEU A 236 10.56 -31.73 2.38
C LEU A 236 9.14 -32.27 2.22
N SER A 237 8.48 -32.72 3.29
CA SER A 237 7.12 -33.26 3.20
C SER A 237 6.07 -32.21 2.81
N VAL A 238 6.29 -30.94 3.18
CA VAL A 238 5.35 -29.83 2.86
C VAL A 238 5.68 -29.13 1.54
N LYS A 239 6.89 -29.35 1.00
CA LYS A 239 7.39 -28.65 -0.18
C LYS A 239 6.48 -28.80 -1.41
N ASP A 240 6.09 -30.03 -1.73
CA ASP A 240 5.35 -30.31 -2.95
C ASP A 240 3.92 -29.73 -2.90
N GLU A 241 3.27 -29.82 -1.75
CA GLU A 241 1.95 -29.18 -1.50
C GLU A 241 2.05 -27.66 -1.62
N LEU A 242 3.08 -27.04 -1.02
CA LEU A 242 3.28 -25.60 -1.09
C LEU A 242 3.53 -25.14 -2.53
N GLN A 243 4.29 -25.91 -3.32
CA GLN A 243 4.52 -25.62 -4.73
C GLN A 243 3.24 -25.71 -5.56
N GLN A 244 2.37 -26.69 -5.31
CA GLN A 244 1.07 -26.80 -5.97
C GLN A 244 0.17 -25.62 -5.63
N LEU A 245 0.06 -25.27 -4.34
CA LEU A 245 -0.73 -24.13 -3.88
C LEU A 245 -0.23 -22.81 -4.49
N GLN A 246 1.09 -22.64 -4.59
CA GLN A 246 1.68 -21.47 -5.23
C GLN A 246 1.35 -21.39 -6.73
N GLN A 247 1.34 -22.52 -7.44
CA GLN A 247 0.95 -22.58 -8.84
C GLN A 247 -0.54 -22.25 -9.02
N GLU A 248 -1.40 -22.79 -8.17
CA GLU A 248 -2.84 -22.51 -8.19
C GLU A 248 -3.13 -21.02 -7.94
N VAL A 249 -2.52 -20.44 -6.90
CA VAL A 249 -2.63 -19.00 -6.61
C VAL A 249 -2.12 -18.16 -7.78
N SER A 250 -1.00 -18.56 -8.40
CA SER A 250 -0.46 -17.85 -9.57
C SER A 250 -1.39 -17.94 -10.78
N ALA A 251 -2.08 -19.07 -10.98
CA ALA A 251 -3.05 -19.23 -12.07
C ALA A 251 -4.29 -18.38 -11.81
N LEU A 252 -4.82 -18.41 -10.58
CA LEU A 252 -5.99 -17.64 -10.20
C LEU A 252 -5.73 -16.12 -10.26
N ASP A 253 -4.53 -15.67 -9.87
CA ASP A 253 -4.11 -14.26 -10.02
C ASP A 253 -4.04 -13.83 -11.49
N ALA A 254 -3.57 -14.71 -12.39
CA ALA A 254 -3.56 -14.44 -13.82
C ALA A 254 -4.99 -14.33 -14.39
N GLU A 255 -5.89 -15.25 -14.02
CA GLU A 255 -7.30 -15.19 -14.40
C GLU A 255 -8.00 -13.94 -13.87
N TRP A 256 -7.78 -13.60 -12.60
CA TRP A 256 -8.32 -12.40 -11.99
C TRP A 256 -7.85 -11.14 -12.73
N LYS A 257 -6.56 -11.04 -13.07
CA LYS A 257 -6.02 -9.93 -13.86
C LYS A 257 -6.68 -9.80 -15.23
N GLU A 258 -6.90 -10.92 -15.92
CA GLU A 258 -7.57 -10.92 -17.22
C GLU A 258 -9.02 -10.45 -17.11
N VAL A 259 -9.77 -10.97 -16.14
CA VAL A 259 -11.17 -10.58 -15.90
C VAL A 259 -11.25 -9.12 -15.48
N TRP A 260 -10.33 -8.66 -14.63
CA TRP A 260 -10.27 -7.27 -14.20
C TRP A 260 -9.96 -6.32 -15.37
N GLN A 261 -9.05 -6.69 -16.27
CA GLN A 261 -8.79 -5.92 -17.48
C GLN A 261 -10.04 -5.81 -18.37
N LYS A 262 -10.78 -6.90 -18.56
CA LYS A 262 -12.04 -6.89 -19.32
C LYS A 262 -13.10 -6.03 -18.64
N PHE A 263 -13.18 -6.07 -17.31
CA PHE A 263 -14.07 -5.22 -16.53
C PHE A 263 -13.73 -3.74 -16.75
N GLN A 264 -12.46 -3.35 -16.64
CA GLN A 264 -12.01 -1.97 -16.86
C GLN A 264 -12.33 -1.49 -18.28
N GLU A 265 -12.12 -2.33 -19.29
CA GLU A 265 -12.47 -2.00 -20.68
C GLU A 265 -13.98 -1.78 -20.85
N ASN A 266 -14.80 -2.65 -20.26
CA ASN A 266 -16.26 -2.53 -20.31
C ASN A 266 -16.77 -1.32 -19.55
N ASP A 267 -16.22 -1.02 -18.37
CA ASP A 267 -16.54 0.17 -17.59
C ASP A 267 -16.22 1.44 -18.37
N GLN A 268 -15.03 1.51 -19.00
CA GLN A 268 -14.67 2.64 -19.87
C GLN A 268 -15.63 2.78 -21.06
N ARG A 269 -16.01 1.67 -21.71
CA ARG A 269 -16.99 1.69 -22.81
C ARG A 269 -18.35 2.18 -22.33
N GLN A 270 -18.79 1.73 -21.16
CA GLN A 270 -20.04 2.16 -20.55
C GLN A 270 -19.99 3.65 -20.20
N GLN A 271 -18.93 4.13 -19.55
CA GLN A 271 -18.74 5.53 -19.19
C GLN A 271 -18.66 6.42 -20.45
N ALA A 272 -17.98 5.97 -21.50
CA ALA A 272 -17.92 6.67 -22.77
C ALA A 272 -19.29 6.74 -23.45
N ALA A 273 -20.08 5.66 -23.42
CA ALA A 273 -21.44 5.65 -23.93
C ALA A 273 -22.36 6.56 -23.09
N PHE A 274 -22.30 6.45 -21.75
CA PHE A 274 -23.04 7.30 -20.83
C PHE A 274 -22.74 8.77 -21.07
N ASN A 275 -21.46 9.14 -21.15
CA ASN A 275 -21.06 10.51 -21.47
C ASN A 275 -21.55 10.92 -22.86
N ARG A 276 -21.34 10.10 -23.90
CA ARG A 276 -21.74 10.44 -25.28
C ARG A 276 -23.24 10.65 -25.43
N PHE A 277 -24.04 9.86 -24.72
CA PHE A 277 -25.50 9.84 -24.84
C PHE A 277 -26.22 10.47 -23.64
N SER A 278 -25.50 11.10 -22.71
CA SER A 278 -26.14 11.82 -21.61
C SER A 278 -26.97 12.97 -22.16
N THR A 279 -28.12 13.24 -21.53
CA THR A 279 -29.01 14.32 -21.97
C THR A 279 -28.29 15.65 -22.04
N ALA A 280 -27.45 15.94 -21.04
CA ALA A 280 -26.60 17.13 -21.00
C ALA A 280 -25.66 17.23 -22.22
N ASN A 281 -24.97 16.14 -22.61
CA ASN A 281 -24.08 16.17 -23.78
C ASN A 281 -24.84 16.23 -25.10
N ILE A 282 -25.98 15.54 -25.22
CA ILE A 282 -26.83 15.62 -26.42
C ILE A 282 -27.38 17.05 -26.60
N ILE A 283 -27.91 17.65 -25.53
CA ILE A 283 -28.41 19.04 -25.54
C ILE A 283 -27.28 20.02 -25.82
N GLY A 284 -26.11 19.84 -25.21
CA GLY A 284 -24.93 20.67 -25.44
C GLY A 284 -24.48 20.65 -26.91
N ARG A 285 -24.38 19.45 -27.51
CA ARG A 285 -24.06 19.28 -28.94
C ARG A 285 -25.13 19.91 -29.84
N LEU A 286 -26.39 19.76 -29.48
CA LEU A 286 -27.50 20.34 -30.24
C LEU A 286 -27.49 21.87 -30.19
N ARG A 287 -27.16 22.46 -29.03
CA ARG A 287 -26.98 23.90 -28.86
C ARG A 287 -25.80 24.42 -29.68
N ALA A 288 -24.65 23.74 -29.65
CA ALA A 288 -23.49 24.10 -30.47
C ALA A 288 -23.84 24.08 -31.97
N ALA A 289 -24.52 23.02 -32.43
CA ALA A 289 -24.97 22.92 -33.82
C ALA A 289 -26.06 23.94 -34.19
N ALA A 290 -26.80 24.48 -33.23
CA ALA A 290 -27.72 25.59 -33.47
C ALA A 290 -26.93 26.90 -33.66
N LEU A 291 -26.00 27.21 -32.76
CA LEU A 291 -25.12 28.38 -32.89
C LEU A 291 -24.34 28.37 -34.20
N GLU A 292 -23.80 27.22 -34.61
CA GLU A 292 -23.12 27.08 -35.90
C GLU A 292 -24.04 27.43 -37.09
N CYS A 293 -25.32 27.04 -37.05
CA CYS A 293 -26.27 27.44 -38.10
C CYS A 293 -26.61 28.94 -38.06
N ASP A 294 -26.61 29.55 -36.88
CA ASP A 294 -26.82 30.98 -36.71
C ASP A 294 -25.65 31.76 -37.36
N ASP A 295 -24.42 31.41 -36.99
CA ASP A 295 -23.19 31.97 -37.54
C ASP A 295 -23.11 31.81 -39.07
N LEU A 296 -23.43 30.61 -39.58
CA LEU A 296 -23.47 30.37 -41.03
C LEU A 296 -24.55 31.22 -41.72
N SER A 297 -25.71 31.39 -41.10
CA SER A 297 -26.77 32.23 -41.68
C SER A 297 -26.39 33.71 -41.70
N GLU A 298 -25.63 34.17 -40.70
CA GLU A 298 -25.09 35.53 -40.64
C GLU A 298 -23.98 35.73 -41.69
N SER A 299 -23.13 34.73 -41.89
CA SER A 299 -22.12 34.74 -42.97
C SER A 299 -22.77 34.81 -44.36
N VAL A 300 -23.89 34.11 -44.58
CA VAL A 300 -24.67 34.19 -45.82
C VAL A 300 -25.32 35.56 -45.99
N ALA A 301 -25.82 36.17 -44.91
CA ALA A 301 -26.35 37.53 -44.93
C ALA A 301 -25.28 38.57 -45.30
N GLN A 302 -24.09 38.46 -44.70
CA GLN A 302 -22.96 39.33 -45.02
C GLN A 302 -22.48 39.17 -46.46
N SER A 303 -22.41 37.94 -46.96
CA SER A 303 -22.06 37.68 -48.36
C SER A 303 -23.04 38.35 -49.33
N PHE A 304 -24.33 38.41 -48.99
CA PHE A 304 -25.34 39.13 -49.77
C PHE A 304 -25.19 40.66 -49.68
N LEU A 305 -24.93 41.22 -48.49
CA LEU A 305 -24.69 42.66 -48.32
C LEU A 305 -23.45 43.14 -49.06
N ASP A 306 -22.41 42.31 -49.12
CA ASP A 306 -21.17 42.59 -49.85
C ASP A 306 -21.32 42.43 -51.38
N GLY A 307 -22.50 42.03 -51.86
CA GLY A 307 -22.81 41.85 -53.28
C GLY A 307 -22.18 40.59 -53.89
N SER A 308 -21.61 39.70 -53.08
CA SER A 308 -21.00 38.44 -53.52
C SER A 308 -22.01 37.30 -53.75
N LEU A 309 -23.27 37.50 -53.38
CA LEU A 309 -24.36 36.54 -53.49
C LEU A 309 -25.59 37.19 -54.15
N ASP A 310 -26.23 36.50 -55.09
CA ASP A 310 -27.46 36.99 -55.72
C ASP A 310 -28.69 36.79 -54.81
N HIS A 311 -29.77 37.52 -55.11
CA HIS A 311 -30.97 37.53 -54.28
C HIS A 311 -31.64 36.15 -54.13
N ASP A 312 -31.81 35.41 -55.23
CA ASP A 312 -32.52 34.14 -55.21
C ASP A 312 -31.73 33.07 -54.45
N THR A 313 -30.40 33.06 -54.63
CA THR A 313 -29.50 32.18 -53.88
C THR A 313 -29.45 32.53 -52.40
N PHE A 314 -29.41 33.83 -52.04
CA PHE A 314 -29.48 34.30 -50.66
C PHE A 314 -30.76 33.81 -49.98
N VAL A 315 -31.92 34.08 -50.57
CA VAL A 315 -33.22 33.71 -49.98
C VAL A 315 -33.30 32.21 -49.75
N LYS A 316 -32.81 31.40 -50.70
CA LYS A 316 -32.79 29.94 -50.56
C LYS A 316 -31.89 29.48 -49.41
N GLN A 317 -30.62 29.87 -49.41
CA GLN A 317 -29.64 29.41 -48.43
C GLN A 317 -29.96 29.92 -47.01
N PHE A 318 -30.31 31.20 -46.88
CA PHE A 318 -30.64 31.80 -45.60
C PHE A 318 -31.89 31.15 -44.98
N ARG A 319 -32.94 30.92 -45.78
CA ARG A 319 -34.15 30.26 -45.30
C ARG A 319 -33.88 28.83 -44.86
N ASP A 320 -33.08 28.09 -45.61
CA ASP A 320 -32.75 26.70 -45.28
C ASP A 320 -31.94 26.62 -43.97
N LEU A 321 -30.94 27.49 -43.78
CA LEU A 321 -30.16 27.58 -42.54
C LEU A 321 -31.00 28.01 -41.34
N ARG A 322 -31.80 29.07 -41.47
CA ARG A 322 -32.67 29.57 -40.39
C ARG A 322 -33.75 28.56 -40.00
N LYS A 323 -34.29 27.81 -40.96
CA LYS A 323 -35.23 26.70 -40.68
C LYS A 323 -34.58 25.62 -39.81
N VAL A 324 -33.33 25.24 -40.13
CA VAL A 324 -32.58 24.25 -39.33
C VAL A 324 -32.22 24.80 -37.95
N TYR A 325 -31.79 26.07 -37.86
CA TYR A 325 -31.53 26.76 -36.60
C TYR A 325 -32.74 26.71 -35.67
N HIS A 326 -33.91 27.20 -36.11
CA HIS A 326 -35.11 27.24 -35.27
C HIS A 326 -35.58 25.85 -34.85
N LEU A 327 -35.45 24.84 -35.73
CA LEU A 327 -35.77 23.46 -35.37
C LEU A 327 -34.85 22.93 -34.26
N ARG A 328 -33.54 23.21 -34.35
CA ARG A 328 -32.57 22.80 -33.32
C ARG A 328 -32.79 23.56 -32.02
N ALA A 329 -33.00 24.88 -32.07
CA ALA A 329 -33.27 25.72 -30.90
C ALA A 329 -34.53 25.26 -30.13
N SER A 330 -35.64 25.02 -30.84
CA SER A 330 -36.87 24.50 -30.21
C SER A 330 -36.66 23.13 -29.55
N LYS A 331 -35.86 22.25 -30.15
CA LYS A 331 -35.51 20.96 -29.55
C LYS A 331 -34.61 21.11 -28.31
N VAL A 332 -33.69 22.08 -28.29
CA VAL A 332 -32.87 22.41 -27.11
C VAL A 332 -33.76 22.88 -25.95
N GLU A 333 -34.67 23.81 -26.20
CA GLU A 333 -35.61 24.33 -25.19
C GLU A 333 -36.50 23.22 -24.61
N ARG A 334 -37.01 22.34 -25.48
CA ARG A 334 -37.80 21.17 -25.06
C ARG A 334 -37.00 20.19 -24.21
N GLY A 335 -35.75 19.91 -24.60
CA GLY A 335 -34.86 19.03 -23.84
C GLY A 335 -34.56 19.59 -22.45
N GLN A 336 -34.26 20.88 -22.35
CA GLN A 336 -33.95 21.55 -21.08
C GLN A 336 -35.14 21.58 -20.12
N ARG A 337 -36.36 21.75 -20.65
CA ARG A 337 -37.57 21.77 -19.84
C ARG A 337 -37.91 20.40 -19.24
N ASN A 338 -37.57 19.32 -19.94
CA ASN A 338 -37.82 17.95 -19.48
C ASN A 338 -36.76 17.44 -18.49
N ASP A 339 -35.54 18.00 -18.46
CA ASP A 339 -34.51 17.66 -17.46
C ASP A 339 -34.78 18.30 -16.06
N ILE A 340 -35.76 19.20 -15.94
CA ILE A 340 -36.09 19.95 -14.71
C ILE A 340 -37.35 19.38 -14.00
N SER A 341 -38.04 18.41 -14.61
CA SER A 341 -39.14 17.63 -13.99
C SER A 341 -38.67 16.21 -13.73
#